data_AF-A0AAJ6EQX3-F1
#
_entry.id   AF-A0AAJ6EQX3-F1
#
_cell.length_a   1.000
_cell.length_b   1.000
_cell.length_c   1.000
_cell.angle_alpha   90.00
_cell.angle_beta   90.00
_cell.angle_gamma   90.00
#
_symmetry.space_group_name_H-M   'P 1'
#
loop_
_entity.id
_entity.type
_entity.pdbx_description
1 polymer ?
#
loop_
_entity_poly.entity_id
_entity_poly.type
_entity_poly.pdbx_seq_one_letter_code
_entity_poly.pdbx_strand_id
1 'polypeptide(L)'
;MPGADPFQLLENSEEVQADLGLTRDQIARLNRASRNFRTTLQELSVAKPGVSPEAQRAAVERHVRDTRGMIARELTPAQLGRLQQIMLQLEGPCLAVIDQAVAEQLKLYRAQQEAIGRACETRSAQMKRAFVAAPPGASYCTTMVDNRRRVEAIRMQADQQILALLESTQKDMFTRLIGKKLKLTPPMPPECN
;
A
#
# COMPACT_ATOMS: atom_id res chain seq x y z
N MET A 1 -6.11 6.98 1.74
CA MET A 1 -5.80 6.42 0.41
C MET A 1 -5.88 4.91 0.51
N PRO A 2 -6.25 4.16 -0.55
CA PRO A 2 -5.89 2.74 -0.55
C PRO A 2 -4.36 2.68 -0.36
N GLY A 3 -3.87 1.74 0.44
CA GLY A 3 -2.44 1.53 0.64
C GLY A 3 -1.71 1.39 -0.70
N ALA A 4 -0.39 1.48 -0.69
CA ALA A 4 0.47 1.31 -1.85
C ALA A 4 -0.02 0.11 -2.68
N ASP A 5 -0.52 0.38 -3.89
CA ASP A 5 -0.85 -0.67 -4.83
C ASP A 5 0.48 -1.35 -5.19
N PRO A 6 0.64 -2.67 -4.96
CA PRO A 6 1.89 -3.35 -5.28
C PRO A 6 2.25 -3.21 -6.77
N PHE A 7 1.28 -3.05 -7.68
CA PHE A 7 1.60 -2.74 -9.08
C PHE A 7 2.21 -1.35 -9.22
N GLN A 8 1.65 -0.33 -8.57
CA GLN A 8 2.22 1.01 -8.63
C GLN A 8 3.67 1.04 -8.12
N LEU A 9 3.97 0.28 -7.07
CA LEU A 9 5.32 0.16 -6.53
C LEU A 9 6.26 -0.55 -7.52
N LEU A 10 5.84 -1.70 -8.05
CA LEU A 10 6.62 -2.50 -8.99
C LEU A 10 6.90 -1.78 -10.31
N GLU A 11 5.99 -0.91 -10.76
CA GLU A 11 6.17 -0.13 -11.99
C GLU A 11 7.07 1.09 -11.82
N ASN A 12 6.95 1.79 -10.69
CA ASN A 12 7.51 3.15 -10.54
C ASN A 12 8.76 3.24 -9.66
N SER A 13 9.22 2.14 -9.06
CA SER A 13 10.46 2.13 -8.26
C SER A 13 11.49 1.17 -8.83
N GLU A 14 12.52 1.75 -9.44
CA GLU A 14 13.70 1.01 -9.90
C GLU A 14 14.42 0.33 -8.72
N GLU A 15 14.39 0.94 -7.54
CA GLU A 15 15.00 0.35 -6.34
C GLU A 15 14.29 -0.93 -5.91
N VAL A 16 12.96 -0.99 -6.01
CA VAL A 16 12.19 -2.21 -5.75
C VAL A 16 12.45 -3.25 -6.82
N GLN A 17 12.44 -2.86 -8.09
CA GLN A 17 12.74 -3.77 -9.20
C GLN A 17 14.14 -4.40 -9.04
N ALA A 18 15.14 -3.59 -8.66
CA ALA A 18 16.51 -4.04 -8.43
C ALA A 18 16.64 -4.93 -7.19
N ASP A 19 16.03 -4.55 -6.05
CA ASP A 19 16.09 -5.34 -4.80
C ASP A 19 15.38 -6.69 -4.94
N LEU A 20 14.32 -6.77 -5.75
CA LEU A 20 13.64 -8.01 -6.11
C LEU A 20 14.36 -8.79 -7.23
N GLY A 21 15.37 -8.21 -7.88
CA GLY A 21 16.06 -8.82 -9.01
C GLY A 21 15.11 -9.15 -10.17
N LEU A 22 14.16 -8.24 -10.46
CA LEU A 22 13.20 -8.46 -11.54
C LEU A 22 13.88 -8.42 -12.90
N THR A 23 13.62 -9.45 -13.70
CA THR A 23 14.07 -9.48 -15.09
C THR A 23 13.25 -8.51 -15.95
N ARG A 24 13.83 -8.08 -17.09
CA ARG A 24 13.11 -7.26 -18.08
C ARG A 24 11.79 -7.89 -18.52
N ASP A 25 11.77 -9.21 -18.67
CA ASP A 25 10.57 -9.94 -19.07
C ASP A 25 9.51 -9.96 -17.97
N GLN A 26 9.91 -10.14 -16.69
CA GLN A 26 8.99 -10.01 -15.56
C GLN A 26 8.40 -8.60 -15.48
N ILE A 27 9.23 -7.55 -15.61
CA ILE A 27 8.77 -6.16 -15.63
C ILE A 27 7.77 -5.95 -16.78
N ALA A 28 8.07 -6.43 -17.98
CA ALA A 28 7.16 -6.30 -19.12
C ALA A 28 5.81 -7.01 -18.89
N ARG A 29 5.80 -8.19 -18.24
CA ARG A 29 4.58 -8.91 -17.88
C ARG A 29 3.79 -8.21 -16.78
N LEU A 30 4.46 -7.76 -15.72
CA LEU A 30 3.85 -6.97 -14.65
C LEU A 30 3.23 -5.67 -15.16
N ASN A 31 3.91 -4.95 -16.05
CA ASN A 31 3.38 -3.73 -16.67
C ASN A 31 2.13 -4.00 -17.51
N ARG A 32 2.06 -5.16 -18.20
CA ARG A 32 0.84 -5.57 -18.92
C ARG A 32 -0.29 -5.88 -17.94
N ALA A 33 -0.01 -6.63 -16.88
CA ALA A 33 -0.99 -7.00 -15.86
C ALA A 33 -1.56 -5.77 -15.14
N SER A 34 -0.70 -4.82 -14.79
CA SER A 34 -1.07 -3.55 -14.15
C SER A 34 -1.94 -2.66 -15.05
N ARG A 35 -1.63 -2.56 -16.36
CA ARG A 35 -2.50 -1.83 -17.30
C ARG A 35 -3.91 -2.43 -17.34
N ASN A 36 -4.01 -3.75 -17.48
CA ASN A 36 -5.29 -4.45 -17.45
C ASN A 36 -6.02 -4.23 -16.12
N PHE A 37 -5.29 -4.32 -15.01
CA PHE A 37 -5.83 -4.06 -13.67
C PHE A 37 -6.44 -2.66 -13.58
N ARG A 38 -5.71 -1.62 -13.97
CA ARG A 38 -6.17 -0.22 -13.94
C ARG A 38 -7.38 0.01 -14.83
N THR A 39 -7.36 -0.50 -16.06
CA THR A 39 -8.49 -0.36 -16.98
C THR A 39 -9.76 -0.96 -16.39
N THR A 40 -9.69 -2.21 -15.91
CA THR A 40 -10.86 -2.85 -15.29
C THR A 40 -11.26 -2.16 -13.98
N LEU A 41 -10.31 -1.73 -13.15
CA LEU A 41 -10.62 -1.00 -11.91
C LEU A 41 -11.34 0.32 -12.20
N GLN A 42 -10.93 1.05 -13.24
CA GLN A 42 -11.57 2.27 -13.70
C GLN A 42 -13.01 1.99 -14.16
N GLU A 43 -13.22 0.95 -14.98
CA GLU A 43 -14.55 0.53 -15.43
C GLU A 43 -15.48 0.09 -14.28
N LEU A 44 -14.91 -0.55 -13.25
CA LEU A 44 -15.65 -0.96 -12.05
C LEU A 44 -15.95 0.22 -11.12
N SER A 45 -15.14 1.29 -11.15
CA SER A 45 -15.30 2.47 -10.28
C SER A 45 -16.35 3.45 -10.79
N VAL A 46 -16.72 3.39 -12.07
CA VAL A 46 -17.82 4.19 -12.62
C VAL A 46 -19.16 3.61 -12.14
N ALA A 47 -20.00 4.45 -11.53
CA ALA A 47 -21.34 4.06 -11.11
C ALA A 47 -22.17 3.67 -12.34
N LYS A 48 -22.68 2.43 -12.35
CA LYS A 48 -23.52 1.90 -13.44
C LYS A 48 -24.99 1.93 -13.03
N PRO A 49 -25.92 2.36 -13.90
CA PRO A 49 -27.35 2.30 -13.62
C PRO A 49 -27.77 0.88 -13.21
N GLY A 50 -28.53 0.75 -12.13
CA GLY A 50 -29.03 -0.54 -11.63
C GLY A 50 -28.04 -1.39 -10.82
N VAL A 51 -26.81 -0.93 -10.59
CA VAL A 51 -25.84 -1.61 -9.71
C VAL A 51 -25.85 -0.94 -8.34
N SER A 52 -26.03 -1.73 -7.27
CA SER A 52 -25.95 -1.19 -5.91
C SER A 52 -24.50 -0.85 -5.51
N PRO A 53 -24.29 0.13 -4.61
CA PRO A 53 -22.96 0.44 -4.09
C PRO A 53 -22.25 -0.78 -3.47
N GLU A 54 -22.99 -1.68 -2.82
CA GLU A 54 -22.43 -2.90 -2.22
C GLU A 54 -21.94 -3.88 -3.29
N ALA A 55 -22.71 -4.08 -4.37
CA ALA A 55 -22.30 -4.94 -5.48
C ALA A 55 -21.07 -4.37 -6.19
N GLN A 56 -21.00 -3.04 -6.36
CA GLN A 56 -19.84 -2.37 -6.92
C GLN A 56 -18.60 -2.55 -6.05
N ARG A 57 -18.71 -2.36 -4.72
CA ARG A 57 -17.61 -2.60 -3.77
C ARG A 57 -17.12 -4.05 -3.82
N ALA A 58 -18.04 -5.02 -3.80
CA ALA A 58 -17.69 -6.44 -3.87
C ALA A 58 -16.95 -6.80 -5.18
N ALA A 59 -17.34 -6.19 -6.31
CA ALA A 59 -16.67 -6.37 -7.59
C ALA A 59 -15.24 -5.80 -7.58
N VAL A 60 -15.06 -4.60 -7.03
CA VAL A 60 -13.73 -3.99 -6.84
C VAL A 60 -12.85 -4.85 -5.94
N GLU A 61 -13.36 -5.31 -4.80
CA GLU A 61 -12.61 -6.17 -3.88
C GLU A 61 -12.20 -7.50 -4.53
N ARG A 62 -13.09 -8.10 -5.32
CA ARG A 62 -12.77 -9.32 -6.07
C ARG A 62 -11.64 -9.06 -7.07
N HIS A 63 -11.73 -7.99 -7.85
CA HIS A 63 -10.71 -7.62 -8.82
C HIS A 63 -9.34 -7.35 -8.16
N VAL A 64 -9.33 -6.70 -6.99
CA VAL A 64 -8.11 -6.50 -6.19
C VAL A 64 -7.53 -7.84 -5.70
N ARG A 65 -8.37 -8.81 -5.30
CA ARG A 65 -7.90 -10.15 -4.91
C ARG A 65 -7.31 -10.91 -6.10
N ASP A 66 -7.99 -10.92 -7.25
CA ASP A 66 -7.54 -11.62 -8.45
C ASP A 66 -6.20 -11.08 -8.96
N THR A 67 -5.99 -9.78 -8.77
CA THR A 67 -4.76 -9.06 -9.08
C THR A 67 -3.56 -9.55 -8.28
N ARG A 68 -3.72 -9.87 -6.99
CA ARG A 68 -2.64 -10.49 -6.20
C ARG A 68 -2.21 -11.82 -6.81
N GLY A 69 -3.15 -12.58 -7.38
CA GLY A 69 -2.88 -13.79 -8.14
C GLY A 69 -2.07 -13.55 -9.41
N MET A 70 -2.25 -12.40 -10.08
CA MET A 70 -1.44 -12.03 -11.25
C MET A 70 0.02 -11.78 -10.85
N ILE A 71 0.25 -10.99 -9.80
CA ILE A 71 1.60 -10.73 -9.28
C ILE A 71 2.28 -12.03 -8.84
N ALA A 72 1.53 -12.93 -8.18
CA ALA A 72 2.05 -14.22 -7.72
C ALA A 72 2.46 -15.18 -8.85
N ARG A 73 1.90 -15.04 -10.06
CA ARG A 73 2.32 -15.81 -11.24
C ARG A 73 3.63 -15.32 -11.84
N GLU A 74 3.92 -14.03 -11.68
CA GLU A 74 5.08 -13.40 -12.30
C GLU A 74 6.31 -13.38 -11.39
N LEU A 75 6.10 -13.45 -10.08
CA LEU A 75 7.14 -13.43 -9.07
C LEU A 75 7.40 -14.82 -8.49
N THR A 76 8.66 -15.11 -8.22
CA THR A 76 9.03 -16.29 -7.44
C THR A 76 8.54 -16.18 -5.99
N PRO A 77 8.42 -17.30 -5.24
CA PRO A 77 8.05 -17.25 -3.83
C PRO A 77 8.97 -16.33 -2.98
N ALA A 78 10.28 -16.33 -3.27
CA ALA A 78 11.24 -15.46 -2.60
C ALA A 78 10.98 -13.97 -2.91
N GLN A 79 10.69 -13.64 -4.18
CA GLN A 79 10.34 -12.28 -4.59
C GLN A 79 9.02 -11.83 -3.97
N LEU A 80 8.02 -12.71 -3.84
CA LEU A 80 6.76 -12.39 -3.17
C LEU A 80 6.96 -12.10 -1.69
N GLY A 81 7.72 -12.95 -0.98
CA GLY A 81 8.06 -12.71 0.41
C GLY A 81 8.81 -11.39 0.59
N ARG A 82 9.75 -11.09 -0.31
CA ARG A 82 10.48 -9.82 -0.28
C ARG A 82 9.59 -8.61 -0.59
N LEU A 83 8.69 -8.72 -1.56
CA LEU A 83 7.72 -7.67 -1.85
C LEU A 83 6.81 -7.41 -0.64
N GLN A 84 6.36 -8.45 0.06
CA GLN A 84 5.58 -8.30 1.30
C GLN A 84 6.36 -7.54 2.38
N GLN A 85 7.64 -7.83 2.57
CA GLN A 85 8.52 -7.07 3.48
C GLN A 85 8.60 -5.58 3.11
N ILE A 86 8.77 -5.27 1.82
CA ILE A 86 8.83 -3.88 1.34
C ILE A 86 7.48 -3.18 1.54
N MET A 87 6.38 -3.87 1.23
CA MET A 87 5.03 -3.36 1.49
C MET A 87 4.81 -3.07 2.98
N LEU A 88 5.33 -3.93 3.88
CA LEU A 88 5.24 -3.71 5.32
C LEU A 88 6.06 -2.50 5.77
N GLN A 89 7.20 -2.22 5.13
CA GLN A 89 7.98 -1.00 5.37
C GLN A 89 7.27 0.27 4.93
N LEU A 90 6.45 0.19 3.88
CA LEU A 90 5.70 1.32 3.33
C LEU A 90 4.39 1.58 4.07
N GLU A 91 3.63 0.51 4.32
CA GLU A 91 2.30 0.62 4.94
C GLU A 91 2.34 0.58 6.45
N GLY A 92 3.42 0.03 7.03
CA GLY A 92 3.53 -0.18 8.47
C GLY A 92 2.54 -1.23 8.96
N PRO A 93 2.16 -1.16 10.25
CA PRO A 93 1.24 -2.11 10.88
C PRO A 93 -0.14 -2.21 10.22
N CYS A 94 -0.56 -1.18 9.48
CA CYS A 94 -1.83 -1.21 8.76
C CYS A 94 -1.89 -2.25 7.64
N LEU A 95 -0.75 -2.74 7.14
CA LEU A 95 -0.77 -3.83 6.16
C LEU A 95 -1.44 -5.08 6.73
N ALA A 96 -1.37 -5.32 8.04
CA ALA A 96 -1.97 -6.49 8.68
C ALA A 96 -3.50 -6.53 8.57
N VAL A 97 -4.16 -5.40 8.29
CA VAL A 97 -5.62 -5.36 8.05
C VAL A 97 -5.95 -5.69 6.59
N ILE A 98 -5.02 -5.38 5.68
CA ILE A 98 -5.22 -5.50 4.23
C ILE A 98 -4.71 -6.85 3.71
N ASP A 99 -3.70 -7.42 4.37
CA ASP A 99 -3.05 -8.67 4.02
C ASP A 99 -3.26 -9.71 5.14
N GLN A 100 -4.17 -10.64 4.86
CA GLN A 100 -4.52 -11.74 5.74
C GLN A 100 -3.30 -12.61 6.11
N ALA A 101 -2.32 -12.77 5.20
CA ALA A 101 -1.12 -13.55 5.51
C ALA A 101 -0.24 -12.87 6.56
N VAL A 102 -0.23 -11.52 6.62
CA VAL A 102 0.44 -10.79 7.71
C VAL A 102 -0.34 -10.94 9.01
N ALA A 103 -1.68 -10.82 8.96
CA ALA A 103 -2.53 -10.99 10.13
C ALA A 103 -2.33 -12.37 10.80
N GLU A 104 -2.26 -13.43 9.98
CA GLU A 104 -2.06 -14.81 10.42
C GLU A 104 -0.66 -15.03 11.01
N GLN A 105 0.39 -14.49 10.38
CA GLN A 105 1.75 -14.58 10.90
C GLN A 105 1.89 -13.86 12.26
N LEU A 106 1.18 -12.74 12.43
CA LEU A 106 1.09 -12.02 13.70
C LEU A 106 0.10 -12.64 14.69
N LYS A 107 -0.65 -13.67 14.28
CA LYS A 107 -1.69 -14.34 15.07
C LYS A 107 -2.68 -13.34 15.68
N LEU A 108 -3.09 -12.33 14.90
CA LEU A 108 -4.03 -11.32 15.36
C LEU A 108 -5.40 -11.96 15.56
N TYR A 109 -5.95 -11.86 16.77
CA TYR A 109 -7.33 -12.27 17.02
C TYR A 109 -8.31 -11.19 16.53
N ARG A 110 -9.59 -11.57 16.35
CA ARG A 110 -10.61 -10.72 15.74
C ARG A 110 -10.72 -9.32 16.37
N ALA A 111 -10.82 -9.23 17.69
CA ALA A 111 -10.93 -7.93 18.36
C ALA A 111 -9.68 -7.05 18.18
N GLN A 112 -8.48 -7.65 18.09
CA GLN A 112 -7.25 -6.96 17.71
C GLN A 112 -7.32 -6.44 16.28
N GLN A 113 -7.70 -7.27 15.31
CA GLN A 113 -7.85 -6.88 13.90
C GLN A 113 -8.84 -5.72 13.73
N GLU A 114 -9.98 -5.78 14.42
CA GLU A 114 -10.99 -4.70 14.41
C GLU A 114 -10.45 -3.40 15.01
N ALA A 115 -9.68 -3.46 16.11
CA ALA A 115 -9.07 -2.28 16.71
C ALA A 115 -8.01 -1.65 15.80
N ILE A 116 -7.16 -2.47 15.17
CA ILE A 116 -6.16 -2.02 14.20
C ILE A 116 -6.87 -1.43 12.97
N GLY A 117 -7.92 -2.07 12.47
CA GLY A 117 -8.73 -1.58 11.35
C GLY A 117 -9.26 -0.16 11.58
N ARG A 118 -9.86 0.10 12.75
CA ARG A 118 -10.33 1.45 13.13
C ARG A 118 -9.20 2.48 13.21
N ALA A 119 -8.04 2.09 13.73
CA ALA A 119 -6.87 2.97 13.77
C ALA A 119 -6.38 3.30 12.34
N CYS A 120 -6.37 2.33 11.44
CA CYS A 120 -6.00 2.52 10.03
C CYS A 120 -7.01 3.38 9.25
N GLU A 121 -8.30 3.22 9.50
CA GLU A 121 -9.34 4.09 8.95
C GLU A 121 -9.17 5.54 9.42
N THR A 122 -8.90 5.72 10.72
CA THR A 122 -8.64 7.04 11.32
C THR A 122 -7.40 7.69 10.70
N ARG A 123 -6.30 6.94 10.59
CA ARG A 123 -5.06 7.36 9.89
C ARG A 123 -5.38 7.80 8.46
N SER A 124 -6.11 6.99 7.70
CA SER A 124 -6.48 7.28 6.31
C SER A 124 -7.31 8.56 6.18
N ALA A 125 -8.27 8.77 7.09
CA ALA A 125 -9.08 9.98 7.14
C ALA A 125 -8.25 11.22 7.50
N GLN A 126 -7.34 11.12 8.46
CA GLN A 126 -6.43 12.20 8.85
C GLN A 126 -5.49 12.57 7.70
N MET A 127 -4.87 11.58 7.04
CA MET A 127 -4.02 11.81 5.86
C MET A 127 -4.78 12.53 4.76
N LYS A 128 -6.04 12.12 4.47
CA LYS A 128 -6.89 12.76 3.46
C LYS A 128 -7.17 14.23 3.79
N ARG A 129 -7.43 14.55 5.06
CA ARG A 129 -7.68 15.93 5.51
C ARG A 129 -6.42 16.78 5.55
N ALA A 130 -5.27 16.18 5.85
CA ALA A 130 -3.99 16.86 5.95
C ALA A 130 -3.37 17.18 4.59
N PHE A 131 -3.81 16.52 3.52
CA PHE A 131 -3.36 16.80 2.16
C PHE A 131 -3.99 18.10 1.66
N VAL A 132 -3.16 19.05 1.23
CA VAL A 132 -3.59 20.39 0.81
C VAL A 132 -3.10 20.65 -0.61
N ALA A 133 -3.98 21.15 -1.49
CA ALA A 133 -3.59 21.57 -2.83
C ALA A 133 -2.71 22.81 -2.78
N ALA A 134 -1.83 22.99 -3.77
CA ALA A 134 -1.01 24.20 -3.87
C ALA A 134 -1.93 25.44 -3.97
N PRO A 135 -1.81 26.42 -3.05
CA PRO A 135 -2.55 27.67 -3.17
C PRO A 135 -2.15 28.43 -4.44
N PRO A 136 -3.03 29.29 -4.98
CA PRO A 136 -2.68 30.17 -6.09
C PRO A 136 -1.39 30.96 -5.80
N GLY A 137 -0.42 30.90 -6.72
CA GLY A 137 0.87 31.58 -6.59
C GLY A 137 1.91 30.88 -5.70
N ALA A 138 1.56 29.77 -5.03
CA ALA A 138 2.53 28.98 -4.27
C ALA A 138 3.30 27.99 -5.16
N SER A 139 4.52 27.63 -4.76
CA SER A 139 5.28 26.57 -5.42
C SER A 139 4.60 25.21 -5.21
N TYR A 140 4.28 24.53 -6.32
CA TYR A 140 3.76 23.18 -6.31
C TYR A 140 4.72 22.20 -5.59
N CYS A 141 6.02 22.28 -5.90
CA CYS A 141 7.03 21.39 -5.34
C CYS A 141 7.19 21.56 -3.82
N THR A 142 7.20 22.80 -3.33
CA THR A 142 7.22 23.07 -1.88
C THR A 142 5.98 22.51 -1.20
N THR A 143 4.80 22.72 -1.79
CA THR A 143 3.54 22.18 -1.25
C THR A 143 3.56 20.66 -1.16
N MET A 144 4.11 19.98 -2.17
CA MET A 144 4.24 18.52 -2.19
C MET A 144 5.19 18.00 -1.10
N VAL A 145 6.33 18.66 -0.89
CA VAL A 145 7.26 18.32 0.19
C VAL A 145 6.58 18.48 1.56
N ASP A 146 5.84 19.57 1.76
CA ASP A 146 5.14 19.82 3.02
C ASP A 146 3.97 18.86 3.26
N ASN A 147 3.20 18.53 2.22
CA ASN A 147 2.16 17.50 2.28
C ASN A 147 2.77 16.16 2.71
N ARG A 148 3.91 15.80 2.11
CA ARG A 148 4.59 14.55 2.43
C ARG A 148 5.07 14.52 3.89
N ARG A 149 5.65 15.60 4.41
CA ARG A 149 6.05 15.70 5.83
C ARG A 149 4.84 15.54 6.76
N ARG A 150 3.72 16.20 6.45
CA ARG A 150 2.46 16.08 7.22
C ARG A 150 1.93 14.65 7.22
N VAL A 151 1.89 14.01 6.05
CA VAL A 151 1.43 12.62 5.89
C VAL A 151 2.35 11.65 6.64
N GLU A 152 3.67 11.84 6.57
CA GLU A 152 4.63 11.00 7.28
C GLU A 152 4.45 11.07 8.81
N ALA A 153 4.26 12.28 9.35
CA ALA A 153 4.01 12.45 10.78
C ALA A 153 2.74 11.74 11.24
N ILE A 154 1.65 11.84 10.47
CA ILE A 154 0.40 11.11 10.75
C ILE A 154 0.61 9.60 10.69
N ARG A 155 1.37 9.11 9.70
CA ARG A 155 1.71 7.70 9.59
C ARG A 155 2.48 7.22 10.82
N MET A 156 3.56 7.91 11.19
CA MET A 156 4.38 7.54 12.36
C MET A 156 3.56 7.50 13.65
N GLN A 157 2.69 8.51 13.87
CA GLN A 157 1.84 8.56 15.06
C GLN A 157 0.85 7.39 15.10
N ALA A 158 0.17 7.12 13.99
CA ALA A 158 -0.77 6.01 13.89
C ALA A 158 -0.08 4.65 14.02
N ASP A 159 1.09 4.48 13.42
CA ASP A 159 1.86 3.24 13.51
C ASP A 159 2.29 2.96 14.96
N GLN A 160 2.67 3.99 15.73
CA GLN A 160 2.94 3.85 17.18
C GLN A 160 1.70 3.42 17.96
N GLN A 161 0.54 4.02 17.68
CA GLN A 161 -0.72 3.64 18.33
C GLN A 161 -1.11 2.19 18.02
N ILE A 162 -0.93 1.77 16.77
CA ILE A 162 -1.23 0.39 16.34
C ILE A 162 -0.25 -0.60 16.97
N LEU A 163 1.04 -0.29 16.97
CA LEU A 163 2.04 -1.13 17.63
C LEU A 163 1.71 -1.29 19.12
N ALA A 164 1.16 -0.27 19.79
CA ALA A 164 0.74 -0.39 21.19
C ALA A 164 -0.39 -1.41 21.42
N LEU A 165 -1.19 -1.74 20.39
CA LEU A 165 -2.22 -2.78 20.44
C LEU A 165 -1.67 -4.21 20.32
N LEU A 166 -0.40 -4.34 19.90
CA LEU A 166 0.27 -5.62 19.76
C LEU A 166 0.93 -6.05 21.07
N GLU A 167 0.85 -7.34 21.35
CA GLU A 167 1.62 -8.00 22.40
C GLU A 167 3.13 -7.95 22.08
N SER A 168 3.99 -8.17 23.09
CA SER A 168 5.45 -8.16 22.91
C SER A 168 5.91 -9.14 21.83
N THR A 169 5.40 -10.39 21.87
CA THR A 169 5.71 -11.43 20.89
C THR A 169 5.27 -11.05 19.47
N GLN A 170 4.14 -10.34 19.34
CA GLN A 170 3.63 -9.83 18.06
C GLN A 170 4.48 -8.67 17.54
N LYS A 171 4.96 -7.77 18.40
CA LYS A 171 5.91 -6.69 18.04
C LYS A 171 7.23 -7.26 17.53
N ASP A 172 7.75 -8.29 18.20
CA ASP A 172 8.97 -8.98 17.78
C ASP A 172 8.78 -9.65 16.42
N MET A 173 7.64 -10.34 16.22
CA MET A 173 7.31 -10.93 14.94
C MET A 173 7.17 -9.86 13.85
N PHE A 174 6.46 -8.76 14.12
CA PHE A 174 6.31 -7.64 13.19
C PHE A 174 7.66 -7.09 12.75
N THR A 175 8.59 -6.90 13.70
CA THR A 175 9.96 -6.44 13.41
C THR A 175 10.71 -7.40 12.49
N ARG A 176 10.52 -8.72 12.66
CA ARG A 176 11.11 -9.73 11.76
C ARG A 176 10.47 -9.71 10.37
N LEU A 177 9.14 -9.54 10.30
CA LEU A 177 8.39 -9.47 9.05
C LEU A 177 8.74 -8.25 8.19
N ILE A 178 9.26 -7.16 8.79
CA ILE A 178 9.74 -5.98 8.04
C ILE A 178 10.94 -6.34 7.16
N GLY A 179 11.77 -7.27 7.61
CA GLY A 179 12.98 -7.70 6.89
C GLY A 179 14.02 -6.58 6.70
N LYS A 180 14.87 -6.73 5.68
CA LYS A 180 15.93 -5.77 5.38
C LYS A 180 15.35 -4.45 4.89
N LYS A 181 15.77 -3.33 5.47
CA LYS A 181 15.35 -1.98 5.05
C LYS A 181 15.74 -1.70 3.60
N LEU A 182 14.77 -1.28 2.80
CA LEU A 182 14.98 -0.75 1.44
C LEU A 182 14.98 0.78 1.51
N LYS A 183 15.97 1.40 0.87
CA LYS A 183 15.97 2.86 0.69
C LYS A 183 15.19 3.15 -0.58
N LEU A 184 14.07 3.85 -0.43
CA LEU A 184 13.22 4.25 -1.56
C LEU A 184 13.40 5.73 -1.80
N THR A 185 13.74 6.10 -3.03
CA THR A 185 13.64 7.49 -3.43
C THR A 185 12.17 7.85 -3.51
N PRO A 186 11.74 8.88 -2.80
CA PRO A 186 10.34 9.27 -2.80
C PRO A 186 9.95 9.77 -4.18
N PRO A 187 8.81 9.34 -4.73
CA PRO A 187 8.38 9.82 -6.04
C PRO A 187 8.13 11.33 -5.95
N MET A 188 8.91 12.08 -6.70
CA MET A 188 8.71 13.50 -6.92
C MET A 188 8.23 13.68 -8.37
N PRO A 189 7.28 14.61 -8.60
CA PRO A 189 6.92 15.00 -9.96
C PRO A 189 8.18 15.41 -10.74
N PRO A 190 8.31 15.07 -12.04
CA PRO A 190 9.51 15.40 -12.83
C PRO A 190 9.88 16.89 -12.79
N GLU A 191 8.89 17.78 -12.69
CA GLU A 191 9.05 19.22 -12.55
C GLU A 191 9.63 19.68 -11.20
N CYS A 192 9.78 18.76 -10.24
CA CYS A 192 10.30 19.01 -8.90
C CYS A 192 11.64 18.32 -8.61
N ASN A 193 12.27 17.71 -9.62
CA ASN A 193 13.58 17.06 -9.54
C ASN A 193 14.72 17.99 -10.00
#